data_AF-A0A927Y0E7-F1
#
_entry.id   AF-A0A927Y0E7-F1
#
_cell.length_a   1.000
_cell.length_b   1.000
_cell.length_c   1.000
_cell.angle_alpha   90.00
_cell.angle_beta   90.00
_cell.angle_gamma   90.00
#
_symmetry.space_group_name_H-M   'P 1'
#
loop_
_entity.id
_entity.type
_entity.pdbx_description
1 polymer ?
#
loop_
_entity_poly.entity_id
_entity_poly.type
_entity_poly.pdbx_seq_one_letter_code
_entity_poly.pdbx_strand_id
1 'polypeptide(L)' 'MYIDNLKDVKEYANEIICFYSDNDPYVKYEAEKEFADTIATEQILMPGAKHINSEAGYDTFEDIVNYL' A
#
# COMPACT_ATOMS: atom_id res chain seq x y z
N MET A 1 16.42 -0.29 -6.32
CA MET A 1 15.92 0.12 -7.65
C MET A 1 15.55 1.58 -7.52
N TYR A 2 16.21 2.47 -8.25
CA TYR A 2 15.83 3.88 -8.28
C TYR A 2 14.82 4.04 -9.41
N ILE A 3 13.57 4.32 -9.05
CA ILE A 3 12.56 4.78 -10.00
C ILE A 3 12.69 6.30 -9.98
N ASP A 4 13.11 6.91 -11.09
CA ASP A 4 13.33 8.36 -11.18
C ASP A 4 12.00 9.14 -11.05
N ASN A 5 10.89 8.57 -11.55
CA ASN A 5 9.54 9.10 -11.41
C ASN A 5 8.53 7.97 -11.11
N LEU A 6 8.00 7.95 -9.88
CA LEU A 6 7.04 6.92 -9.44
C LEU A 6 5.79 6.83 -10.34
N LYS A 7 5.40 7.92 -10.99
CA LYS A 7 4.19 7.96 -11.83
C LYS A 7 4.31 7.09 -13.08
N ASP A 8 5.52 6.85 -13.57
CA ASP A 8 5.76 6.07 -14.78
C ASP A 8 5.30 4.62 -14.60
N VAL A 9 5.17 4.11 -13.36
CA VAL A 9 4.64 2.78 -13.08
C VAL A 9 3.22 2.58 -13.65
N LYS A 10 2.45 3.66 -13.79
CA LYS A 10 1.11 3.66 -14.39
C LYS A 10 1.09 3.34 -15.88
N GLU A 11 2.23 3.43 -16.57
CA GLU A 11 2.34 3.02 -17.98
C GLU A 11 2.41 1.49 -18.13
N TYR A 12 2.75 0.78 -17.06
CA TYR A 12 3.01 -0.67 -17.08
C TYR A 12 1.93 -1.49 -16.36
N ALA A 13 1.04 -0.84 -15.61
CA ALA A 13 -0.04 -1.48 -14.87
C ALA A 13 -1.33 -0.68 -15.02
N ASN A 14 -2.40 -1.36 -15.46
CA ASN A 14 -3.73 -0.76 -15.59
C ASN A 14 -4.40 -0.54 -14.22
N GLU A 15 -4.03 -1.36 -13.24
CA GLU A 15 -4.63 -1.36 -11.91
C GLU A 15 -3.51 -1.51 -10.87
N ILE A 16 -3.53 -0.64 -9.87
CA ILE A 16 -2.56 -0.56 -8.79
C ILE A 16 -3.34 -0.36 -7.49
N ILE A 17 -3.35 -1.38 -6.64
CA ILE A 17 -4.10 -1.37 -5.39
C ILE A 17 -3.11 -1.20 -4.24
N CYS A 18 -3.27 -0.12 -3.48
CA CYS A 18 -2.39 0.18 -2.34
C CYS A 18 -3.12 -0.07 -1.02
N PHE A 19 -2.67 -1.09 -0.31
CA PHE A 19 -3.03 -1.33 1.09
C PHE A 19 -2.00 -0.64 1.99
N TYR A 20 -2.46 0.14 2.96
CA TYR A 20 -1.59 0.87 3.89
C TYR A 20 -2.32 1.15 5.22
N SER A 21 -1.59 1.62 6.23
CA SER A 21 -2.09 1.73 7.61
C SER A 21 -2.03 3.16 8.13
N ASP A 22 -2.83 3.49 9.13
CA ASP A 22 -2.75 4.81 9.78
C ASP A 22 -1.77 4.85 10.96
N ASN A 23 -1.20 3.71 11.34
CA ASN A 23 -0.39 3.58 12.56
C ASN A 23 0.85 2.67 12.41
N ASP A 24 1.42 2.59 11.22
CA ASP A 24 2.69 1.89 11.00
C ASP A 24 3.81 2.47 11.91
N PRO A 25 4.52 1.63 12.69
CA PRO A 25 5.57 2.11 13.61
C PRO A 25 6.88 2.49 12.93
N TYR A 26 7.06 2.12 11.66
CA TYR A 26 8.27 2.31 10.86
C TYR A 26 8.09 3.34 9.74
N VAL A 27 6.89 3.43 9.16
CA VAL A 27 6.56 4.33 8.06
C VAL A 27 5.53 5.36 8.53
N LYS A 28 5.75 6.63 8.19
CA LYS A 28 4.78 7.68 8.54
C LYS A 28 3.56 7.59 7.63
N TYR A 29 2.38 7.77 8.21
CA TYR A 29 1.11 7.83 7.47
C TYR A 29 1.18 8.78 6.27
N GLU A 30 1.79 9.95 6.41
CA GLU A 30 1.88 10.92 5.30
C GLU A 30 2.68 10.37 4.12
N ALA A 31 3.75 9.60 4.38
CA ALA A 31 4.57 9.00 3.34
C ALA A 31 3.83 7.88 2.62
N GLU A 32 3.09 7.04 3.37
CA GLU A 32 2.24 6.00 2.78
C GLU A 32 1.13 6.61 1.93
N LYS A 33 0.47 7.65 2.45
CA LYS A 33 -0.60 8.36 1.76
C LYS A 33 -0.10 9.05 0.49
N GLU A 34 1.05 9.72 0.55
CA GLU A 34 1.66 10.37 -0.62
C GLU A 34 2.02 9.35 -1.71
N PHE A 35 2.57 8.19 -1.33
CA PHE A 35 2.86 7.10 -2.26
C PHE A 35 1.58 6.60 -2.92
N ALA A 36 0.55 6.29 -2.12
CA ALA A 36 -0.74 5.82 -2.61
C ALA A 36 -1.42 6.84 -3.52
N ASP A 37 -1.41 8.13 -3.17
CA ASP A 37 -1.93 9.22 -4.01
C ASP A 37 -1.19 9.36 -5.34
N THR A 38 0.09 9.02 -5.35
CA THR A 38 0.91 9.13 -6.56
C THR A 38 0.57 8.02 -7.56
N ILE A 39 0.48 6.77 -7.11
CA ILE A 39 0.46 5.62 -8.02
C ILE A 39 -0.81 4.79 -8.01
N ALA A 40 -1.62 4.81 -6.94
CA ALA A 40 -2.73 3.88 -6.82
C ALA A 40 -3.89 4.23 -7.77
N THR A 41 -4.58 3.20 -8.25
CA THR A 41 -5.94 3.29 -8.82
C THR A 41 -6.99 3.10 -7.73
N GLU A 42 -6.71 2.25 -6.73
CA GLU A 42 -7.53 2.05 -5.55
C GLU A 42 -6.68 2.10 -4.27
N GLN A 43 -7.19 2.79 -3.25
CA GLN A 43 -6.53 2.98 -1.96
C GLN A 43 -7.34 2.31 -0.86
N ILE A 44 -6.72 1.42 -0.11
CA ILE A 44 -7.34 0.68 0.98
C ILE A 44 -6.57 1.01 2.26
N LEU A 45 -7.13 1.95 3.03
CA LEU A 45 -6.63 2.25 4.37
C LEU A 45 -7.12 1.17 5.34
N MET A 46 -6.20 0.52 6.03
CA MET A 46 -6.43 -0.50 7.05
C MET A 46 -6.19 0.12 8.43
N PRO A 47 -7.23 0.62 9.13
CA PRO A 47 -7.03 1.33 10.39
C PRO A 47 -6.44 0.42 11.45
N GLY A 48 -5.36 0.85 12.10
CA GLY A 48 -4.74 0.10 13.18
C GLY A 48 -3.86 -1.08 12.77
N ALA A 49 -3.63 -1.29 11.46
CA ALA A 49 -2.97 -2.47 10.91
C ALA A 49 -1.44 -2.53 11.13
N LYS A 50 -0.85 -1.49 11.73
CA LYS A 50 0.60 -1.33 11.95
C LYS A 50 1.36 -1.57 10.63
N HIS A 51 2.39 -2.41 10.65
CA HIS A 51 3.23 -2.73 9.49
C HIS A 51 2.71 -3.90 8.62
N ILE A 52 1.42 -4.27 8.77
CA ILE A 52 0.74 -5.32 8.00
C ILE A 52 1.59 -6.60 7.83
N ASN A 53 2.17 -7.06 8.95
CA ASN A 53 3.08 -8.20 9.00
C ASN A 53 2.61 -9.21 10.06
N SER A 54 3.33 -10.33 10.21
CA SER A 54 2.99 -11.37 11.20
C SER A 54 2.96 -10.84 12.64
N GLU A 55 3.82 -9.88 13.00
CA GLU A 55 3.82 -9.25 14.33
C GLU A 55 2.56 -8.41 14.59
N ALA A 56 1.95 -7.89 13.53
CA ALA A 56 0.67 -7.21 13.54
C ALA A 56 -0.53 -8.16 13.40
N GLY A 57 -0.29 -9.47 13.23
CA GLY A 57 -1.33 -10.50 13.09
C GLY A 57 -1.73 -10.83 11.64
N TYR A 58 -0.98 -10.34 10.65
CA TYR A 58 -1.21 -10.62 9.23
C TYR A 58 -0.36 -11.80 8.76
N ASP A 59 -0.76 -13.01 9.16
CA ASP A 59 -0.14 -14.27 8.71
C ASP A 59 -0.67 -14.74 7.34
N THR A 60 -1.83 -14.20 6.94
CA THR A 60 -2.46 -14.40 5.64
C THR A 60 -2.99 -13.06 5.10
N PHE A 61 -3.16 -12.98 3.78
CA PHE A 61 -3.69 -11.80 3.09
C PHE A 61 -4.95 -12.15 2.31
N GLU A 62 -5.97 -12.65 3.02
CA GLU A 62 -7.23 -13.10 2.39
C GLU A 62 -7.95 -11.94 1.67
N ASP A 63 -7.84 -10.72 2.20
CA ASP A 63 -8.44 -9.53 1.59
C ASP A 63 -7.88 -9.23 0.18
N ILE A 64 -6.62 -9.59 -0.09
CA ILE A 64 -6.00 -9.43 -1.42
C ILE A 64 -6.66 -10.36 -2.46
N VAL A 65 -7.18 -11.52 -2.04
CA VAL A 65 -7.79 -12.50 -2.95
C VAL A 65 -9.03 -11.93 -3.66
N ASN A 66 -9.73 -10.97 -3.05
CA ASN A 66 -10.89 -10.32 -3.65
C ASN A 66 -10.55 -9.43 -4.86
N TYR A 67 -9.25 -9.21 -5.13
CA TYR A 67 -8.74 -8.34 -6.19
C TYR A 67 -8.00 -9.11 -7.30
N LEU A 68 -8.14 -10.44 -7.35
CA LEU A 68 -7.58 -11.33 -8.38
C LEU A 68 -8.67 -11.87 -9.31
#